data_AF-U1PPT6-F1
#
_entry.id   AF-U1PPT6-F1
#
_cell.length_a   1.000
_cell.length_b   1.000
_cell.length_c   1.000
_cell.angle_alpha   90.00
_cell.angle_beta   90.00
_cell.angle_gamma   90.00
#
_symmetry.space_group_name_H-M   'P 1'
#
loop_
_entity.id
_entity.type
_entity.pdbx_description
1 polymer ?
#
loop_
_entity_poly.entity_id
_entity_poly.type
_entity_poly.pdbx_seq_one_letter_code
_entity_poly.pdbx_strand_id
1 'polypeptide(L)'
;MTRQTVSGGHDTDVSGESAATGDPITDGGRTVETDTELDRSREAFRDLLAGVDGPAVARVAATVPADVEPLTAYAALSDRSDHSFLLESAQKVASSDPDGAFAPSAREEADRHARFSFVGYDPEAVVTVRPDGTTVDARGPAAEYVETSDGDTLDRVRAALPDVERVGFPDHDRQHLDGGLVGFLAYDAVYDLTLAEVGVDRPEPVAPDAEFLLTTRTLVFDDHTDTAELVFTPVVGPDEDPDTVYDDLRREAASVAETLRGADPPTTGGVDGRRGDGRRAGGLRGGRRDDQTTRVGR
;
A
#
# COMPACT_ATOMS: atom_id res chain seq x y z
N MET A 1 42.45 59.09 23.01
CA MET A 1 42.58 60.10 21.94
C MET A 1 41.55 59.74 20.88
N THR A 2 40.26 60.07 20.98
CA THR A 2 39.54 61.36 21.17
C THR A 2 39.14 61.99 19.83
N ARG A 3 37.86 62.42 19.79
CA ARG A 3 37.05 63.15 18.78
C ARG A 3 36.20 62.21 17.92
N GLN A 4 34.87 62.12 18.03
CA GLN A 4 33.78 63.05 18.43
C GLN A 4 33.79 64.39 17.70
N THR A 5 32.82 64.56 16.79
CA THR A 5 32.24 65.85 16.43
C THR A 5 30.73 65.70 16.27
N VAL A 6 30.03 66.69 16.84
CA VAL A 6 28.59 66.91 16.91
C VAL A 6 28.30 68.16 16.07
N SER A 7 27.13 68.22 15.43
CA SER A 7 26.41 69.45 15.02
C SER A 7 25.07 68.98 14.42
N GLY A 8 23.91 69.15 15.07
CA GLY A 8 23.14 70.41 15.11
C GLY A 8 22.36 70.55 13.79
N GLY A 9 21.04 70.52 13.67
CA GLY A 9 19.97 71.00 14.54
C GLY A 9 19.21 72.10 13.77
N HIS A 10 18.04 71.78 13.20
CA HIS A 10 17.09 72.78 12.72
C HIS A 10 15.66 72.25 12.81
N ASP A 11 14.91 72.84 13.75
CA ASP A 11 13.46 72.77 13.87
C ASP A 11 12.80 73.61 12.77
N THR A 12 11.77 73.06 12.14
CA THR A 12 10.58 73.82 11.78
C THR A 12 9.35 72.95 12.01
N ASP A 13 8.56 73.39 12.97
CA ASP A 13 7.26 72.87 13.37
C ASP A 13 6.15 73.41 12.44
N VAL A 14 4.97 72.81 12.61
CA VAL A 14 3.61 73.32 12.37
C VAL A 14 2.74 72.47 11.44
N SER A 15 1.85 71.73 12.13
CA SER A 15 0.47 71.31 11.79
C SER A 15 0.29 70.25 10.69
N GLY A 16 -0.47 69.17 10.89
CA GLY A 16 -1.29 68.72 12.00
C GLY A 16 -2.39 67.83 11.41
N GLU A 17 -2.47 66.56 11.82
CA GLU A 17 -3.73 65.82 11.71
C GLU A 17 -3.76 64.68 12.72
N SER A 18 -4.85 64.66 13.47
CA SER A 18 -5.20 63.73 14.52
C SER A 18 -5.87 62.51 13.89
N ALA A 19 -5.53 61.29 14.33
CA ALA A 19 -6.48 60.36 14.97
C ALA A 19 -5.99 58.90 14.93
N ALA A 20 -6.43 58.18 15.97
CA ALA A 20 -6.68 56.75 16.04
C ALA A 20 -5.48 55.81 16.25
N THR A 21 -5.18 55.61 17.54
CA THR A 21 -4.89 54.29 18.10
C THR A 21 -5.91 53.27 17.60
N GLY A 22 -5.46 52.25 16.88
CA GLY A 22 -6.23 51.08 16.48
C GLY A 22 -5.52 49.83 16.99
N ASP A 23 -6.23 49.06 17.81
CA ASP A 23 -5.81 47.83 18.47
C ASP A 23 -5.24 46.76 17.51
N PRO A 24 -4.45 45.80 18.03
CA PRO A 24 -4.01 44.65 17.25
C PRO A 24 -5.23 43.86 16.75
N ILE A 25 -5.30 43.67 15.44
CA ILE A 25 -6.22 42.72 14.83
C ILE A 25 -5.80 41.33 15.27
N THR A 26 -6.41 40.84 16.34
CA THR A 26 -6.54 39.42 16.60
C THR A 26 -7.49 38.85 15.54
N ASP A 27 -6.93 38.34 14.45
CA ASP A 27 -7.69 37.43 13.59
C ASP A 27 -7.76 36.09 14.32
N GLY A 28 -8.93 35.82 14.89
CA GLY A 28 -9.31 34.55 15.51
C GLY A 28 -9.51 33.44 14.49
N GLY A 29 -8.57 33.28 13.56
CA GLY A 29 -8.44 32.10 12.73
C GLY A 29 -7.96 30.97 13.61
N ARG A 30 -8.88 30.11 14.05
CA ARG A 30 -8.52 28.78 14.54
C ARG A 30 -7.59 28.17 13.50
N THR A 31 -6.34 27.93 13.86
CA THR A 31 -5.59 26.84 13.27
C THR A 31 -6.48 25.61 13.46
N VAL A 32 -7.07 25.12 12.38
CA VAL A 32 -7.62 23.77 12.37
C VAL A 32 -6.38 22.91 12.55
N GLU A 33 -6.10 22.53 13.80
CA GLU A 33 -5.14 21.47 14.06
C GLU A 33 -5.65 20.27 13.26
N THR A 34 -4.85 19.87 12.28
CA THR A 34 -5.10 18.71 11.43
C THR A 34 -5.34 17.52 12.34
N ASP A 35 -6.60 17.10 12.44
CA ASP A 35 -7.13 16.11 13.39
C ASP A 35 -6.75 14.66 12.98
N THR A 36 -5.52 14.48 12.51
CA THR A 36 -4.94 13.18 12.18
C THR A 36 -3.93 12.86 13.27
N GLU A 37 -4.46 12.59 14.47
CA GLU A 37 -3.67 12.10 15.58
C GLU A 37 -3.39 10.60 15.40
N LEU A 38 -2.20 10.18 15.83
CA LEU A 38 -1.85 8.77 15.88
C LEU A 38 -2.56 8.10 17.08
N ASP A 39 -2.88 6.82 16.97
CA ASP A 39 -3.54 5.99 17.98
C ASP A 39 -2.75 5.85 19.29
N ARG A 40 -1.51 6.35 19.31
CA ARG A 40 -0.61 6.32 20.45
C ARG A 40 0.26 7.57 20.50
N SER A 41 0.62 7.95 21.73
CA SER A 41 1.54 9.04 21.98
C SER A 41 2.97 8.67 21.58
N ARG A 42 3.80 9.70 21.40
CA ARG A 42 5.25 9.55 21.18
C ARG A 42 5.92 8.75 22.30
N GLU A 43 5.52 8.96 23.54
CA GLU A 43 6.04 8.22 24.69
C GLU A 43 5.69 6.73 24.59
N ALA A 44 4.43 6.40 24.32
CA ALA A 44 4.01 5.02 24.12
C ALA A 44 4.71 4.35 22.92
N PHE A 45 4.96 5.08 21.84
CA PHE A 45 5.73 4.56 20.70
C PHE A 45 7.18 4.23 21.09
N ARG A 46 7.85 5.10 21.85
CA ARG A 46 9.19 4.84 22.39
C ARG A 46 9.21 3.62 23.31
N ASP A 47 8.22 3.51 24.20
CA ASP A 47 8.14 2.42 25.17
C ASP A 47 8.00 1.05 24.49
N LEU A 48 7.31 0.98 23.35
CA LEU A 48 7.21 -0.24 22.54
C LEU A 48 8.56 -0.72 22.01
N LEU A 49 9.43 0.21 21.62
CA LEU A 49 10.73 -0.08 21.02
C LEU A 49 11.82 -0.28 22.08
N ALA A 50 11.70 0.36 23.24
CA ALA A 50 12.68 0.26 24.32
C ALA A 50 12.85 -1.15 24.91
N GLY A 51 11.86 -2.03 24.71
CA GLY A 51 11.87 -3.41 25.19
C GLY A 51 12.50 -4.44 24.25
N VAL A 52 12.97 -4.02 23.07
CA VAL A 52 13.40 -4.94 22.00
C VAL A 52 14.93 -4.93 21.86
N ASP A 53 15.54 -6.11 21.72
CA ASP A 53 16.99 -6.30 21.60
C ASP A 53 17.52 -6.14 20.15
N GLY A 54 16.65 -5.89 19.17
CA GLY A 54 16.96 -5.83 17.73
C GLY A 54 15.94 -5.02 16.95
N PRO A 55 15.94 -5.10 15.60
CA PRO A 55 14.94 -4.40 14.80
C PRO A 55 13.52 -4.89 15.12
N ALA A 56 12.58 -3.95 15.15
CA ALA A 56 11.17 -4.23 15.42
C ALA A 56 10.27 -3.61 14.37
N VAL A 57 9.18 -4.30 14.05
CA VAL A 57 8.05 -3.71 13.34
C VAL A 57 7.04 -3.20 14.37
N ALA A 58 6.79 -1.89 14.37
CA ALA A 58 5.84 -1.26 15.27
C ALA A 58 4.56 -0.92 14.50
N ARG A 59 3.41 -1.45 14.91
CA ARG A 59 2.11 -1.02 14.35
C ARG A 59 1.75 0.33 14.93
N VAL A 60 1.36 1.31 14.12
CA VAL A 60 0.79 2.60 14.56
C VAL A 60 -0.35 2.93 13.61
N ALA A 61 -1.43 3.58 14.05
CA ALA A 61 -2.46 4.02 13.09
C ALA A 61 -2.85 5.47 13.28
N ALA A 62 -3.44 6.05 12.25
CA ALA A 62 -4.06 7.36 12.29
C ALA A 62 -5.48 7.26 11.73
N THR A 63 -6.44 7.92 12.38
CA THR A 63 -7.78 8.06 11.81
C THR A 63 -7.71 8.95 10.57
N VAL A 64 -8.32 8.52 9.47
CA VAL A 64 -8.46 9.31 8.25
C VAL A 64 -9.95 9.61 7.98
N PRO A 65 -10.28 10.54 7.07
CA PRO A 65 -11.67 10.84 6.76
C PRO A 65 -12.43 9.59 6.31
N ALA A 66 -13.50 9.24 7.03
CA ALA A 66 -14.29 8.03 6.78
C ALA A 66 -15.24 8.17 5.58
N ASP A 67 -15.44 9.38 5.07
CA ASP A 67 -16.33 9.68 3.94
C ASP A 67 -15.70 9.37 2.56
N VAL A 68 -14.43 8.93 2.52
CA VAL A 68 -13.75 8.53 1.29
C VAL A 68 -13.95 7.03 1.03
N GLU A 69 -14.45 6.68 -0.16
CA GLU A 69 -14.58 5.28 -0.59
C GLU A 69 -13.21 4.64 -0.93
N PRO A 70 -13.03 3.32 -0.74
CA PRO A 70 -11.75 2.63 -0.98
C PRO A 70 -11.17 2.86 -2.38
N LEU A 71 -12.01 2.77 -3.43
CA LEU A 71 -11.58 3.01 -4.81
C LEU A 71 -11.11 4.46 -5.03
N THR A 72 -11.75 5.43 -4.39
CA THR A 72 -11.37 6.84 -4.45
C THR A 72 -10.02 7.06 -3.76
N ALA A 73 -9.82 6.46 -2.59
CA ALA A 73 -8.54 6.50 -1.90
C ALA A 73 -7.40 5.84 -2.71
N TYR A 74 -7.67 4.69 -3.32
CA TYR A 74 -6.72 4.03 -4.22
C TYR A 74 -6.31 4.94 -5.38
N ALA A 75 -7.28 5.53 -6.08
CA ALA A 75 -6.99 6.43 -7.21
C ALA A 75 -6.26 7.71 -6.78
N ALA A 76 -6.55 8.25 -5.59
CA ALA A 76 -5.88 9.43 -5.07
C ALA A 76 -4.42 9.18 -4.67
N LEU A 77 -4.08 7.94 -4.31
CA LEU A 77 -2.74 7.56 -3.86
C LEU A 77 -1.93 6.82 -4.92
N SER A 78 -2.54 6.38 -6.02
CA SER A 78 -1.86 5.60 -7.07
C SER A 78 -0.74 6.37 -7.78
N ASP A 79 -0.76 7.69 -7.78
CA ASP A 79 0.30 8.52 -8.38
C ASP A 79 1.56 8.60 -7.49
N ARG A 80 1.50 8.14 -6.24
CA ARG A 80 2.65 8.15 -5.33
C ARG A 80 3.65 7.03 -5.64
N SER A 81 3.20 5.92 -6.21
CA SER A 81 4.06 4.79 -6.58
C SER A 81 3.49 4.00 -7.74
N ASP A 82 4.36 3.49 -8.61
CA ASP A 82 3.97 2.57 -9.69
C ASP A 82 3.41 1.24 -9.15
N HIS A 83 3.64 0.96 -7.86
CA HIS A 83 3.14 -0.23 -7.15
C HIS A 83 2.19 0.20 -6.05
N SER A 84 0.89 0.00 -6.28
CA SER A 84 -0.18 0.19 -5.31
C SER A 84 -1.19 -0.94 -5.47
N PHE A 85 -1.95 -1.22 -4.43
CA PHE A 85 -2.99 -2.25 -4.48
C PHE A 85 -4.29 -1.76 -3.86
N LEU A 86 -5.39 -2.35 -4.34
CA LEU A 86 -6.71 -2.29 -3.73
C LEU A 86 -7.22 -3.72 -3.58
N LEU A 87 -7.49 -4.13 -2.35
CA LEU A 87 -8.11 -5.41 -2.03
C LEU A 87 -9.49 -5.14 -1.44
N GLU A 88 -10.51 -5.30 -2.27
CA GLU A 88 -11.91 -5.27 -1.83
C GLU A 88 -12.42 -6.70 -1.76
N SER A 89 -13.07 -7.05 -0.65
CA SER A 89 -13.83 -8.28 -0.58
C SER A 89 -15.29 -7.95 -0.87
N ALA A 90 -15.82 -8.42 -2.00
CA ALA A 90 -17.24 -8.24 -2.31
C ALA A 90 -18.12 -9.17 -1.46
N GLN A 91 -19.39 -8.79 -1.25
CA GLN A 91 -20.36 -9.68 -0.61
C GLN A 91 -20.45 -11.00 -1.37
N LYS A 92 -20.38 -12.13 -0.65
CA LYS A 92 -20.58 -13.46 -1.24
C LYS A 92 -22.02 -13.57 -1.76
N VAL A 93 -22.21 -13.39 -3.05
CA VAL A 93 -23.44 -13.83 -3.73
C VAL A 93 -23.42 -15.36 -3.83
N ALA A 94 -24.60 -16.01 -3.72
CA ALA A 94 -24.74 -17.47 -3.65
C ALA A 94 -24.06 -18.26 -4.79
N SER A 95 -23.70 -17.62 -5.90
CA SER A 95 -22.92 -18.23 -6.99
C SER A 95 -21.43 -18.40 -6.69
N SER A 96 -20.92 -17.77 -5.63
CA SER A 96 -19.50 -17.69 -5.28
C SER A 96 -19.15 -18.51 -4.03
N ASP A 97 -20.13 -19.22 -3.47
CA ASP A 97 -19.99 -20.15 -2.35
C ASP A 97 -20.37 -21.58 -2.83
N PRO A 98 -19.40 -22.37 -3.34
CA PRO A 98 -19.70 -23.73 -3.81
C PRO A 98 -20.19 -24.66 -2.69
N ASP A 99 -19.84 -24.38 -1.42
CA ASP A 99 -20.33 -25.10 -0.25
C ASP A 99 -21.73 -24.61 0.19
N GLY A 100 -22.05 -23.34 -0.07
CA GLY A 100 -23.35 -22.72 0.22
C GLY A 100 -24.49 -23.13 -0.71
N ALA A 101 -24.20 -23.72 -1.87
CA ALA A 101 -25.21 -24.15 -2.83
C ALA A 101 -26.08 -25.33 -2.34
N PHE A 102 -25.64 -26.08 -1.32
CA PHE A 102 -26.30 -27.31 -0.87
C PHE A 102 -26.55 -27.42 0.65
N ALA A 103 -26.28 -26.37 1.45
CA ALA A 103 -26.49 -26.40 2.90
C ALA A 103 -27.88 -25.82 3.30
N PRO A 104 -28.77 -26.56 3.99
CA PRO A 104 -30.10 -26.07 4.39
C PRO A 104 -30.12 -24.99 5.49
N SER A 105 -28.96 -24.52 5.98
CA SER A 105 -28.84 -23.61 7.12
C SER A 105 -28.27 -22.22 6.77
N ALA A 106 -28.27 -21.81 5.50
CA ALA A 106 -27.80 -20.48 5.08
C ALA A 106 -28.77 -19.31 5.44
N ARG A 107 -29.63 -19.47 6.45
CA ARG A 107 -30.50 -18.39 6.97
C ARG A 107 -30.06 -17.85 8.34
N GLU A 108 -29.06 -18.44 8.99
CA GLU A 108 -28.59 -18.00 10.32
C GLU A 108 -27.08 -17.67 10.39
N GLU A 109 -26.33 -17.74 9.28
CA GLU A 109 -24.93 -17.30 9.19
C GLU A 109 -24.74 -16.17 8.16
N ALA A 110 -25.52 -15.10 8.31
CA ALA A 110 -25.40 -13.90 7.47
C ALA A 110 -24.13 -13.05 7.81
N ASP A 111 -23.31 -13.44 8.78
CA ASP A 111 -22.13 -12.69 9.24
C ASP A 111 -20.80 -13.10 8.58
N ARG A 112 -20.82 -13.97 7.55
CA ARG A 112 -19.61 -14.35 6.80
C ARG A 112 -19.24 -13.33 5.71
N HIS A 113 -19.41 -12.05 6.02
CA HIS A 113 -19.20 -10.95 5.09
C HIS A 113 -17.78 -10.40 5.16
N ALA A 114 -17.34 -9.95 3.99
CA ALA A 114 -16.26 -9.00 3.81
C ALA A 114 -16.56 -7.73 4.62
N ARG A 115 -15.78 -7.51 5.68
CA ARG A 115 -15.88 -6.31 6.53
C ARG A 115 -14.87 -5.25 6.13
N PHE A 116 -13.78 -5.66 5.49
CA PHE A 116 -12.63 -4.82 5.27
C PHE A 116 -12.26 -4.69 3.80
N SER A 117 -11.86 -3.48 3.43
CA SER A 117 -11.16 -3.16 2.20
C SER A 117 -9.80 -2.55 2.52
N PHE A 118 -8.79 -2.83 1.70
CA PHE A 118 -7.41 -2.43 1.95
C PHE A 118 -6.82 -1.68 0.76
N VAL A 119 -6.16 -0.56 1.01
CA VAL A 119 -5.39 0.18 0.00
C VAL A 119 -3.96 0.32 0.49
N GLY A 120 -3.00 -0.25 -0.23
CA GLY A 120 -1.58 -0.05 0.02
C GLY A 120 -0.92 0.74 -1.09
N TYR A 121 0.06 1.56 -0.71
CA TYR A 121 0.79 2.45 -1.59
C TYR A 121 2.23 2.60 -1.09
N ASP A 122 3.12 3.09 -1.94
CA ASP A 122 4.53 3.39 -1.63
C ASP A 122 5.22 2.27 -0.81
N PRO A 123 5.32 1.05 -1.38
CA PRO A 123 5.92 -0.08 -0.70
C PRO A 123 7.42 0.15 -0.49
N GLU A 124 7.95 -0.39 0.59
CA GLU A 124 9.35 -0.26 0.98
C GLU A 124 10.27 -1.11 0.09
N ALA A 125 9.76 -2.19 -0.49
CA ALA A 125 10.48 -3.01 -1.45
C ALA A 125 9.54 -3.71 -2.44
N VAL A 126 10.03 -4.00 -3.65
CA VAL A 126 9.42 -4.93 -4.59
C VAL A 126 10.32 -6.15 -4.75
N VAL A 127 9.82 -7.31 -4.39
CA VAL A 127 10.55 -8.58 -4.40
C VAL A 127 10.02 -9.42 -5.56
N THR A 128 10.85 -9.64 -6.57
CA THR A 128 10.49 -10.40 -7.77
C THR A 128 11.30 -11.70 -7.77
N VAL A 129 10.61 -12.84 -7.73
CA VAL A 129 11.21 -14.18 -7.80
C VAL A 129 11.06 -14.73 -9.21
N ARG A 130 12.19 -15.09 -9.82
CA ARG A 130 12.26 -15.70 -11.14
C ARG A 130 13.04 -17.02 -11.08
N PRO A 131 13.00 -17.83 -12.15
CA PRO A 131 13.76 -19.08 -12.21
C PRO A 131 15.27 -18.88 -11.99
N ASP A 132 15.81 -17.73 -12.42
CA ASP A 132 17.22 -17.38 -12.36
C ASP A 132 17.64 -16.66 -11.07
N GLY A 133 16.70 -16.33 -10.18
CA GLY A 133 17.00 -15.76 -8.88
C GLY A 133 15.93 -14.79 -8.37
N THR A 134 16.24 -14.11 -7.27
CA THR A 134 15.39 -13.08 -6.66
C THR A 134 16.02 -11.71 -6.86
N THR A 135 15.21 -10.73 -7.30
CA THR A 135 15.60 -9.32 -7.31
C THR A 135 14.80 -8.56 -6.26
N VAL A 136 15.50 -7.75 -5.46
CA VAL A 136 14.89 -6.84 -4.49
C VAL A 136 15.12 -5.42 -4.98
N ASP A 137 14.04 -4.74 -5.30
CA ASP A 137 14.02 -3.33 -5.64
C ASP A 137 13.69 -2.52 -4.38
N ALA A 138 14.74 -2.04 -3.71
CA ALA A 138 14.66 -1.32 -2.44
C ALA A 138 14.20 0.13 -2.64
N ARG A 139 13.11 0.51 -1.96
CA ARG A 139 12.45 1.81 -2.09
C ARG A 139 12.42 2.62 -0.80
N GLY A 140 12.45 1.96 0.36
CA GLY A 140 12.50 2.62 1.66
C GLY A 140 13.33 1.87 2.71
N PRO A 141 13.44 2.42 3.94
CA PRO A 141 14.26 1.87 5.01
C PRO A 141 14.00 0.39 5.34
N ALA A 142 12.75 -0.08 5.28
CA ALA A 142 12.44 -1.46 5.65
C ALA A 142 13.02 -2.49 4.66
N ALA A 143 13.43 -2.05 3.45
CA ALA A 143 14.12 -2.90 2.49
C ALA A 143 15.48 -3.42 2.99
N GLU A 144 16.11 -2.76 3.96
CA GLU A 144 17.35 -3.21 4.58
C GLU A 144 17.20 -4.60 5.24
N TYR A 145 15.98 -4.93 5.68
CA TYR A 145 15.67 -6.17 6.38
C TYR A 145 15.11 -7.27 5.45
N VAL A 146 15.14 -7.05 4.13
CA VAL A 146 14.72 -8.03 3.13
C VAL A 146 15.89 -8.91 2.76
N GLU A 147 15.81 -10.18 3.11
CA GLU A 147 16.83 -11.17 2.77
C GLU A 147 16.47 -11.92 1.47
N THR A 148 17.48 -12.56 0.87
CA THR A 148 17.30 -13.45 -0.27
C THR A 148 17.76 -14.87 0.08
N SER A 149 17.20 -15.85 -0.61
CA SER A 149 17.50 -17.27 -0.40
C SER A 149 17.74 -17.96 -1.73
N ASP A 150 18.61 -18.96 -1.75
CA ASP A 150 18.82 -19.84 -2.92
C ASP A 150 17.84 -21.03 -2.92
N GLY A 151 16.93 -21.12 -1.94
CA GLY A 151 15.91 -22.16 -1.83
C GLY A 151 14.85 -22.09 -2.94
N ASP A 152 13.76 -22.84 -2.75
CA ASP A 152 12.64 -22.79 -3.68
C ASP A 152 11.90 -21.43 -3.65
N THR A 153 10.94 -21.26 -4.55
CA THR A 153 10.16 -20.03 -4.69
C THR A 153 9.50 -19.60 -3.37
N LEU A 154 9.02 -20.53 -2.55
CA LEU A 154 8.42 -20.21 -1.25
C LEU A 154 9.47 -19.86 -0.20
N ASP A 155 10.64 -20.51 -0.22
CA ASP A 155 11.75 -20.15 0.66
C ASP A 155 12.29 -18.75 0.35
N ARG A 156 12.32 -18.36 -0.93
CA ARG A 156 12.66 -17.00 -1.37
C ARG A 156 11.66 -15.97 -0.87
N VAL A 157 10.36 -16.25 -0.98
CA VAL A 157 9.31 -15.36 -0.45
C VAL A 157 9.38 -15.29 1.08
N ARG A 158 9.64 -16.41 1.77
CA ARG A 158 9.79 -16.43 3.23
C ARG A 158 11.00 -15.61 3.70
N ALA A 159 12.14 -15.75 3.03
CA ALA A 159 13.34 -14.99 3.36
C ALA A 159 13.15 -13.48 3.17
N ALA A 160 12.34 -13.09 2.20
CA ALA A 160 12.05 -11.69 1.93
C ALA A 160 11.12 -11.03 2.96
N LEU A 161 10.45 -11.79 3.82
CA LEU A 161 9.67 -11.25 4.93
C LEU A 161 10.62 -10.91 6.09
N PRO A 162 10.71 -9.64 6.54
CA PRO A 162 11.58 -9.27 7.64
C PRO A 162 11.31 -10.09 8.91
N ASP A 163 12.33 -10.77 9.42
CA ASP A 163 12.29 -11.51 10.69
C ASP A 163 12.58 -10.56 11.86
N VAL A 164 11.56 -9.77 12.22
CA VAL A 164 11.66 -8.69 13.21
C VAL A 164 10.58 -8.83 14.29
N GLU A 165 10.85 -8.33 15.49
CA GLU A 165 9.88 -8.40 16.59
C GLU A 165 8.66 -7.52 16.30
N ARG A 166 7.45 -8.05 16.53
CA ARG A 166 6.20 -7.31 16.31
C ARG A 166 5.74 -6.66 17.60
N VAL A 167 5.66 -5.32 17.62
CA VAL A 167 5.26 -4.56 18.81
C VAL A 167 4.04 -3.67 18.53
N GLY A 168 3.17 -3.55 19.53
CA GLY A 168 2.00 -2.66 19.46
C GLY A 168 0.89 -3.09 18.52
N PHE A 169 0.90 -4.35 18.08
CA PHE A 169 -0.20 -4.98 17.36
C PHE A 169 -1.31 -5.37 18.35
N PRO A 170 -2.57 -4.98 18.08
CA PRO A 170 -3.71 -5.35 18.94
C PRO A 170 -4.00 -6.86 18.89
N ASP A 171 -4.51 -7.39 20.00
CA ASP A 171 -5.12 -8.73 20.03
C ASP A 171 -6.44 -8.69 19.25
N HIS A 172 -6.47 -9.27 18.06
CA HIS A 172 -7.66 -9.36 17.24
C HIS A 172 -8.19 -10.80 17.13
N ASP A 173 -9.52 -10.94 17.22
CA ASP A 173 -10.21 -12.21 17.00
C ASP A 173 -10.13 -12.70 15.53
N ARG A 174 -9.67 -11.84 14.61
CA ARG A 174 -9.51 -12.11 13.17
C ARG A 174 -8.21 -11.50 12.65
N GLN A 175 -7.63 -12.07 11.60
CA GLN A 175 -6.42 -11.54 10.97
C GLN A 175 -6.78 -10.28 10.13
N HIS A 176 -6.17 -9.14 10.45
CA HIS A 176 -6.21 -7.91 9.65
C HIS A 176 -4.90 -7.76 8.85
N LEU A 177 -4.98 -7.16 7.67
CA LEU A 177 -3.80 -6.79 6.90
C LEU A 177 -3.32 -5.40 7.37
N ASP A 178 -2.44 -5.38 8.37
CA ASP A 178 -1.82 -4.14 8.87
C ASP A 178 -0.60 -3.73 7.99
N GLY A 179 0.10 -4.72 7.43
CA GLY A 179 1.30 -4.57 6.63
C GLY A 179 1.94 -5.93 6.29
N GLY A 180 3.07 -5.93 5.59
CA GLY A 180 3.82 -7.14 5.22
C GLY A 180 3.92 -7.38 3.72
N LEU A 181 4.06 -8.63 3.30
CA LEU A 181 4.17 -8.98 1.88
C LEU A 181 2.79 -9.11 1.23
N VAL A 182 2.53 -8.29 0.21
CA VAL A 182 1.29 -8.32 -0.60
C VAL A 182 1.65 -8.49 -2.06
N GLY A 183 1.09 -9.51 -2.72
CA GLY A 183 1.50 -9.84 -4.07
C GLY A 183 0.88 -11.13 -4.59
N PHE A 184 1.59 -11.80 -5.48
CA PHE A 184 1.12 -13.04 -6.11
C PHE A 184 2.18 -14.14 -6.16
N LEU A 185 1.69 -15.37 -6.21
CA LEU A 185 2.40 -16.56 -6.65
C LEU A 185 1.83 -16.96 -8.01
N ALA A 186 2.68 -16.98 -9.03
CA ALA A 186 2.27 -17.42 -10.35
C ALA A 186 2.11 -18.95 -10.37
N TYR A 187 1.32 -19.44 -11.33
CA TYR A 187 1.17 -20.88 -11.54
C TYR A 187 2.52 -21.55 -11.79
N ASP A 188 3.42 -20.88 -12.51
CA ASP A 188 4.73 -21.43 -12.89
C ASP A 188 5.67 -21.69 -11.70
N ALA A 189 5.37 -21.18 -10.51
CA ALA A 189 6.06 -21.56 -9.27
C ALA A 189 5.98 -23.07 -9.01
N VAL A 190 4.92 -23.75 -9.46
CA VAL A 190 4.76 -25.21 -9.29
C VAL A 190 5.91 -26.03 -9.91
N TYR A 191 6.57 -25.48 -10.93
CA TYR A 191 7.72 -26.12 -11.56
C TYR A 191 8.92 -26.19 -10.62
N ASP A 192 9.22 -25.09 -9.95
CA ASP A 192 10.29 -25.00 -8.96
C ASP A 192 9.95 -25.80 -7.70
N LEU A 193 8.68 -25.78 -7.28
CA LEU A 193 8.24 -26.44 -6.04
C LEU A 193 8.14 -27.96 -6.13
N THR A 194 7.72 -28.52 -7.29
CA THR A 194 7.40 -29.95 -7.38
C THR A 194 7.65 -30.58 -8.75
N LEU A 195 7.38 -29.89 -9.86
CA LEU A 195 7.39 -30.55 -11.17
C LEU A 195 8.81 -30.81 -11.70
N ALA A 196 9.79 -29.99 -11.33
CA ALA A 196 11.19 -30.23 -11.65
C ALA A 196 11.69 -31.54 -11.03
N GLU A 197 11.25 -31.88 -9.82
CA GLU A 197 11.64 -33.12 -9.13
C GLU A 197 11.19 -34.39 -9.88
N VAL A 198 10.06 -34.30 -10.58
CA VAL A 198 9.52 -35.40 -11.41
C VAL A 198 9.92 -35.30 -12.89
N GLY A 199 10.87 -34.41 -13.21
CA GLY A 199 11.47 -34.29 -14.54
C GLY A 199 10.58 -33.62 -15.60
N VAL A 200 9.65 -32.77 -15.18
CA VAL A 200 8.83 -31.98 -16.11
C VAL A 200 9.51 -30.63 -16.36
N ASP A 201 9.81 -30.36 -17.63
CA ASP A 201 10.47 -29.12 -18.04
C ASP A 201 9.52 -27.91 -17.93
N ARG A 202 10.06 -26.80 -17.42
CA ARG A 202 9.39 -25.50 -17.34
C ARG A 202 9.29 -24.84 -18.74
N PRO A 203 8.13 -24.29 -19.13
CA PRO A 203 8.00 -23.47 -20.33
C PRO A 203 8.71 -22.12 -20.18
N GLU A 204 8.91 -21.39 -21.28
CA GLU A 204 9.45 -20.02 -21.22
C GLU A 204 8.55 -19.12 -20.35
N PRO A 205 9.07 -18.52 -19.27
CA PRO A 205 8.27 -17.72 -18.35
C PRO A 205 7.71 -16.46 -19.01
N VAL A 206 6.42 -16.20 -18.80
CA VAL A 206 5.75 -14.95 -19.24
C VAL A 206 5.61 -13.92 -18.11
N ALA A 207 5.84 -14.35 -16.87
CA ALA A 207 5.76 -13.56 -15.65
C ALA A 207 6.78 -14.11 -14.62
N PRO A 208 7.08 -13.37 -13.54
CA PRO A 208 7.77 -13.92 -12.37
C PRO A 208 7.04 -15.12 -11.77
N ASP A 209 7.78 -16.01 -11.10
CA ASP A 209 7.19 -17.09 -10.29
C ASP A 209 6.47 -16.52 -9.05
N ALA A 210 6.97 -15.40 -8.52
CA ALA A 210 6.31 -14.62 -7.49
C ALA A 210 6.70 -13.14 -7.61
N GLU A 211 5.80 -12.25 -7.20
CA GLU A 211 6.14 -10.84 -6.99
C GLU A 211 5.37 -10.30 -5.78
N PHE A 212 6.08 -9.73 -4.82
CA PHE A 212 5.52 -9.24 -3.57
C PHE A 212 6.03 -7.85 -3.22
N LEU A 213 5.12 -7.01 -2.77
CA LEU A 213 5.40 -5.68 -2.22
C LEU A 213 5.58 -5.81 -0.71
N LEU A 214 6.67 -5.28 -0.16
CA LEU A 214 6.78 -5.05 1.28
C LEU A 214 6.04 -3.76 1.63
N THR A 215 4.78 -3.88 2.05
CA THR A 215 3.94 -2.73 2.42
C THR A 215 4.06 -2.40 3.90
N THR A 216 4.25 -1.12 4.20
CA THR A 216 4.25 -0.57 5.57
C THR A 216 3.23 0.55 5.76
N ARG A 217 2.45 0.86 4.73
CA ARG A 217 1.43 1.91 4.70
C ARG A 217 0.16 1.33 4.09
N THR A 218 -0.84 1.08 4.91
CA THR A 218 -2.09 0.44 4.49
C THR A 218 -3.28 1.22 5.03
N LEU A 219 -4.12 1.74 4.15
CA LEU A 219 -5.46 2.20 4.53
C LEU A 219 -6.37 0.99 4.73
N VAL A 220 -7.03 0.95 5.87
CA VAL A 220 -7.98 -0.09 6.26
C VAL A 220 -9.34 0.56 6.41
N PHE A 221 -10.29 0.12 5.58
CA PHE A 221 -11.69 0.55 5.64
C PHE A 221 -12.49 -0.55 6.32
N ASP A 222 -13.28 -0.20 7.33
CA ASP A 222 -14.18 -1.10 8.04
C ASP A 222 -15.63 -0.73 7.73
N ASP A 223 -16.25 -1.47 6.82
CA ASP A 223 -17.62 -1.24 6.36
C ASP A 223 -18.65 -1.48 7.47
N HIS A 224 -18.29 -2.22 8.53
CA HIS A 224 -19.20 -2.49 9.64
C HIS A 224 -19.26 -1.32 10.63
N THR A 225 -18.13 -0.69 10.91
CA THR A 225 -18.04 0.46 11.82
C THR A 225 -18.05 1.81 11.13
N ASP A 226 -18.02 1.84 9.80
CA ASP A 226 -17.97 3.05 8.97
C ASP A 226 -16.75 3.92 9.34
N THR A 227 -15.57 3.26 9.39
CA THR A 227 -14.31 3.88 9.79
C THR A 227 -13.20 3.57 8.80
N ALA A 228 -12.30 4.53 8.62
CA ALA A 228 -11.07 4.36 7.84
C ALA A 228 -9.85 4.75 8.70
N GLU A 229 -8.84 3.89 8.70
CA GLU A 229 -7.58 4.12 9.40
C GLU A 229 -6.41 3.97 8.42
N LEU A 230 -5.41 4.85 8.53
CA LEU A 230 -4.09 4.63 7.93
C LEU A 230 -3.22 3.89 8.94
N VAL A 231 -2.94 2.63 8.65
CA VAL A 231 -2.05 1.78 9.45
C VAL A 231 -0.64 1.85 8.90
N PHE A 232 0.29 2.12 9.80
CA PHE A 232 1.72 2.10 9.58
C PHE A 232 2.34 0.89 10.28
N THR A 233 3.28 0.24 9.59
CA THR A 233 4.13 -0.81 10.18
C THR A 233 5.60 -0.54 9.82
N PRO A 234 6.20 0.59 10.25
CA PRO A 234 7.62 0.82 10.06
C PRO A 234 8.44 -0.29 10.71
N VAL A 235 9.52 -0.70 10.03
CA VAL A 235 10.58 -1.48 10.66
C VAL A 235 11.59 -0.47 11.19
N VAL A 236 11.83 -0.50 12.50
CA VAL A 236 12.72 0.42 13.21
C VAL A 236 13.93 -0.37 13.70
N GLY A 237 15.09 0.04 13.22
CA GLY A 237 16.38 -0.50 13.63
C GLY A 237 16.82 -0.04 15.02
N PRO A 238 17.77 -0.77 15.64
CA PRO A 238 18.24 -0.47 16.99
C PRO A 238 18.99 0.87 17.11
N ASP A 239 19.54 1.36 15.99
CA ASP A 239 20.28 2.63 15.92
C ASP A 239 19.41 3.81 15.46
N GLU A 240 18.15 3.57 15.08
CA GLU A 240 17.23 4.61 14.64
C GLU A 240 16.61 5.33 15.85
N ASP A 241 16.44 6.64 15.73
CA ASP A 241 15.77 7.45 16.75
C ASP A 241 14.24 7.31 16.61
N PRO A 242 13.56 6.70 17.61
CA PRO A 242 12.10 6.54 17.55
C PRO A 242 11.35 7.86 17.45
N ASP A 243 11.91 8.96 17.98
CA ASP A 243 11.25 10.25 17.91
C ASP A 243 11.23 10.79 16.49
N THR A 244 12.31 10.59 15.73
CA THR A 244 12.37 10.92 14.31
C THR A 244 11.39 10.07 13.49
N VAL A 245 11.35 8.76 13.72
CA VAL A 245 10.38 7.86 13.05
C VAL A 245 8.94 8.31 13.33
N TYR A 246 8.61 8.61 14.58
CA TYR A 246 7.28 9.06 14.96
C TYR A 246 6.87 10.38 14.27
N ASP A 247 7.81 11.32 14.12
CA ASP A 247 7.57 12.55 13.37
C ASP A 247 7.29 12.29 11.88
N ASP A 248 7.97 11.31 11.28
CA ASP A 248 7.77 10.91 9.89
C ASP A 248 6.38 10.31 9.69
N LEU A 249 5.95 9.42 10.60
CA LEU A 249 4.60 8.86 10.58
C LEU A 249 3.52 9.95 10.70
N ARG A 250 3.71 10.93 11.59
CA ARG A 250 2.76 12.05 11.75
C ARG A 250 2.67 12.90 10.49
N ARG A 251 3.81 13.21 9.87
CA ARG A 251 3.85 13.99 8.63
C ARG A 251 3.18 13.25 7.49
N GLU A 252 3.43 11.95 7.37
CA GLU A 252 2.81 11.12 6.35
C GLU A 252 1.29 11.01 6.56
N ALA A 253 0.85 10.78 7.80
CA ALA A 253 -0.58 10.72 8.11
C ALA A 253 -1.31 12.02 7.74
N ALA A 254 -0.73 13.17 8.10
CA ALA A 254 -1.29 14.47 7.74
C ALA A 254 -1.34 14.69 6.22
N SER A 255 -0.29 14.28 5.50
CA SER A 255 -0.20 14.36 4.03
C SER A 255 -1.26 13.51 3.33
N VAL A 256 -1.44 12.28 3.78
CA VAL A 256 -2.46 11.37 3.24
C VAL A 256 -3.85 11.89 3.55
N ALA A 257 -4.13 12.28 4.78
CA ALA A 257 -5.43 12.82 5.15
C ALA A 257 -5.80 14.05 4.32
N GLU A 258 -4.84 14.93 4.01
CA GLU A 258 -5.07 16.06 3.12
C GLU A 258 -5.35 15.64 1.68
N THR A 259 -4.61 14.65 1.17
CA THR A 259 -4.85 14.07 -0.16
C THR A 259 -6.25 13.49 -0.26
N LEU A 260 -6.69 12.77 0.77
CA LEU A 260 -8.01 12.13 0.82
C LEU A 260 -9.15 13.15 0.92
N ARG A 261 -9.02 14.23 1.71
CA ARG A 261 -10.04 15.29 1.80
C ARG A 261 -10.31 16.00 0.47
N GLY A 262 -9.29 16.07 -0.39
CA GLY A 262 -9.40 16.68 -1.72
C GLY A 262 -9.72 15.70 -2.85
N ALA A 263 -9.94 14.41 -2.54
CA ALA A 263 -10.12 13.38 -3.55
C ALA A 263 -11.57 13.33 -4.05
N ASP A 264 -11.72 13.38 -5.38
CA ASP A 264 -12.99 13.13 -6.05
C ASP A 264 -13.05 11.69 -6.55
N PRO A 265 -14.23 11.04 -6.55
CA PRO A 265 -14.39 9.70 -7.09
C PRO A 265 -13.93 9.60 -8.56
N PRO A 266 -13.17 8.55 -8.93
CA PRO A 266 -12.65 8.42 -10.28
C PRO A 266 -13.79 8.22 -11.29
N THR A 267 -13.77 8.99 -12.38
CA THR A 267 -14.68 8.77 -13.52
C THR A 267 -14.28 7.51 -14.29
N THR A 268 -15.11 6.48 -14.24
CA THR A 268 -14.96 5.30 -15.09
C THR A 268 -15.58 5.57 -16.46
N GLY A 269 -14.83 5.34 -17.54
CA GLY A 269 -15.29 5.54 -18.92
C GLY A 269 -16.40 4.59 -19.39
N GLY A 270 -16.97 3.78 -18.49
CA GLY A 270 -17.87 2.67 -18.81
C GLY A 270 -17.15 1.51 -19.52
N VAL A 271 -17.74 0.32 -19.45
CA VAL A 271 -17.31 -0.82 -20.27
C VAL A 271 -18.22 -0.86 -21.49
N ASP A 272 -17.69 -0.59 -22.68
CA ASP A 272 -18.42 -0.80 -23.93
C ASP A 272 -18.76 -2.28 -24.05
N GLY A 273 -20.02 -2.62 -23.79
CA GLY A 273 -20.57 -3.97 -23.87
C GLY A 273 -20.61 -4.48 -25.30
N ARG A 274 -19.45 -4.67 -25.95
CA ARG A 274 -19.34 -5.50 -27.14
C ARG A 274 -19.64 -6.92 -26.70
N ARG A 275 -20.90 -7.32 -26.82
CA ARG A 275 -21.29 -8.74 -26.90
C ARG A 275 -20.41 -9.35 -27.97
N GLY A 276 -19.40 -10.10 -27.54
CA GLY A 276 -18.55 -10.87 -28.44
C GLY A 276 -19.47 -11.79 -29.22
N ASP A 277 -19.62 -11.49 -30.51
CA ASP A 277 -20.30 -12.37 -31.44
C ASP A 277 -19.57 -13.71 -31.37
N GLY A 278 -20.23 -14.72 -30.84
CA GLY A 278 -19.66 -16.04 -30.58
C GLY A 278 -19.16 -16.65 -31.88
N ARG A 279 -17.87 -16.45 -32.19
CA ARG A 279 -17.18 -17.26 -33.19
C ARG A 279 -16.99 -18.64 -32.59
N ARG A 280 -17.98 -19.50 -32.87
CA ARG A 280 -17.82 -20.95 -32.75
C ARG A 280 -16.54 -21.34 -33.46
N ALA A 281 -15.62 -21.99 -32.74
CA ALA A 281 -14.46 -22.64 -33.33
C ALA A 281 -14.92 -23.60 -34.43
N GLY A 282 -14.79 -23.17 -35.69
CA GLY A 282 -15.05 -24.00 -36.85
C GLY A 282 -13.98 -25.07 -36.94
N GLY A 283 -14.43 -26.33 -36.90
CA GLY A 283 -13.57 -27.50 -36.88
C GLY A 283 -12.57 -27.56 -38.04
N LEU A 284 -11.34 -27.90 -37.69
CA LEU A 284 -10.28 -28.28 -38.63
C LEU A 284 -10.72 -29.54 -39.39
N ARG A 285 -11.21 -29.37 -40.62
CA ARG A 285 -11.30 -30.45 -41.61
C ARG A 285 -10.01 -30.46 -42.43
N GLY A 286 -9.34 -31.61 -42.40
CA GLY A 286 -8.04 -31.84 -43.02
C GLY A 286 -8.02 -31.66 -44.54
N GLY A 287 -6.95 -31.02 -45.02
CA GLY A 287 -6.52 -31.00 -46.40
C GLY A 287 -5.42 -32.04 -46.61
N ARG A 288 -5.68 -32.98 -47.52
CA ARG A 288 -4.73 -34.02 -47.98
C ARG A 288 -3.51 -33.36 -48.63
N ARG A 289 -2.34 -33.95 -48.37
CA ARG A 289 -1.10 -33.67 -49.11
C ARG A 289 -1.15 -34.45 -50.43
N ASP A 290 -1.14 -33.74 -51.55
CA ASP A 290 -0.88 -34.35 -52.85
C ASP A 290 0.62 -34.30 -53.13
N ASP A 291 1.15 -35.49 -53.38
CA ASP A 291 2.50 -35.83 -53.79
C ASP A 291 2.67 -35.50 -55.29
N GLN A 292 3.73 -34.76 -55.65
CA GLN A 292 4.18 -34.69 -57.04
C GLN A 292 5.67 -35.00 -57.13
N THR A 293 5.91 -36.21 -57.62
CA THR A 293 7.18 -36.80 -58.00
C THR A 293 7.66 -36.18 -59.32
N THR A 294 8.83 -35.55 -59.31
CA THR A 294 9.51 -35.09 -60.53
C THR A 294 10.36 -36.21 -61.11
N ARG A 295 10.00 -36.73 -62.30
CA ARG A 295 10.88 -37.58 -63.11
C ARG A 295 10.55 -37.42 -64.59
N VAL A 296 11.39 -36.68 -65.32
CA VAL A 296 11.53 -36.85 -66.77
C VAL A 296 13.01 -36.67 -67.13
N GLY A 297 13.60 -37.75 -67.64
CA GLY A 297 14.88 -37.70 -68.33
C GLY A 297 14.66 -37.59 -69.84
N ARG A 298 15.57 -36.89 -70.49
CA ARG A 298 16.21 -37.29 -71.74
C ARG A 298 17.60 -36.66 -71.79
#